data_AF-M5VZH4-F1
#
_entry.id   AF-M5VZH4-F1
#
_cell.length_a   1.000
_cell.length_b   1.000
_cell.length_c   1.000
_cell.angle_alpha   90.00
_cell.angle_beta   90.00
_cell.angle_gamma   90.00
#
_symmetry.space_group_name_H-M   'P 1'
#
loop_
_entity.id
_entity.type
_entity.pdbx_description
1 polymer ?
#
loop_
_entity_poly.entity_id
_entity_poly.type
_entity_poly.pdbx_seq_one_letter_code
_entity_poly.pdbx_strand_id
1 'polypeptide(L)'
;MFSSTPFLVSFLLLLSLSLLFLFAPRFLPPSRPPIPISASDELDDQILFNRALNPNPRKPKPTFSHLALDSKSSKPKIAFLFLTNSDLHFAPLWSLFFSKTNSNLYNIYVHADPAANVTLPPGTVFHNRLVPSKRTYRASATLISATRRLLASAVIDDPANLFFAVLSQYCVPLHSFRYVYNSLFFSTTFDLTRPATGSDAELAQMGLKVRPKSFIEILSKSASLWKRYSARGRFAMMPEVPFEQFRVGSPVLSPHPTPRARGFEGSGAVEKIQNAVLSRRPVLP
;
A
#
# COMPACT_ATOMS: atom_id res chain seq x y z
N MET A 1 56.01 8.15 -21.88
CA MET A 1 55.60 7.51 -20.61
C MET A 1 55.22 8.60 -19.63
N PHE A 2 53.93 8.93 -19.51
CA PHE A 2 53.48 9.89 -18.49
C PHE A 2 53.42 9.16 -17.15
N SER A 3 54.32 9.50 -16.24
CA SER A 3 54.31 8.99 -14.87
C SER A 3 53.12 9.62 -14.14
N SER A 4 52.02 8.89 -14.07
CA SER A 4 50.85 9.27 -13.28
C SER A 4 51.23 9.24 -11.81
N THR A 5 51.52 10.39 -11.22
CA THR A 5 51.84 10.48 -9.80
C THR A 5 50.55 10.24 -8.99
N PRO A 6 50.53 9.27 -8.06
CA PRO A 6 49.32 8.92 -7.29
C PRO A 6 48.80 10.10 -6.45
N PHE A 7 49.68 11.05 -6.13
CA PHE A 7 49.36 12.28 -5.43
C PHE A 7 48.51 13.25 -6.25
N LEU A 8 48.73 13.33 -7.58
CA LEU A 8 47.96 14.24 -8.45
C LEU A 8 46.51 13.77 -8.58
N VAL A 9 46.29 12.45 -8.72
CA VAL A 9 44.95 11.85 -8.76
C VAL A 9 44.22 12.07 -7.43
N SER A 10 44.91 11.87 -6.31
CA SER A 10 44.34 12.09 -4.97
C SER A 10 43.97 13.56 -4.75
N PHE A 11 44.82 14.48 -5.19
CA PHE A 11 44.59 15.92 -5.10
C PHE A 11 43.40 16.37 -5.96
N LEU A 12 43.29 15.89 -7.21
CA LEU A 12 42.15 16.16 -8.09
C LEU A 12 40.84 15.61 -7.53
N LEU A 13 40.88 14.45 -6.88
CA LEU A 13 39.71 13.85 -6.25
C LEU A 13 39.27 14.67 -5.02
N LEU A 14 40.20 15.11 -4.17
CA LEU A 14 39.90 15.99 -3.04
C LEU A 14 39.36 17.36 -3.50
N LEU A 15 39.95 17.93 -4.57
CA LEU A 15 39.52 19.21 -5.11
C LEU A 15 38.13 19.11 -5.74
N SER A 16 37.86 18.07 -6.53
CA SER A 16 36.53 17.83 -7.12
C SER A 16 35.47 17.51 -6.08
N LEU A 17 35.81 16.78 -5.01
CA LEU A 17 34.89 16.54 -3.89
C LEU A 17 34.57 17.83 -3.13
N SER A 18 35.58 18.67 -2.88
CA SER A 18 35.39 19.97 -2.22
C SER A 18 34.54 20.92 -3.06
N LEU A 19 34.79 20.98 -4.37
CA LEU A 19 33.98 21.72 -5.33
C LEU A 19 32.54 21.17 -5.37
N LEU A 20 32.37 19.86 -5.36
CA LEU A 20 31.05 19.24 -5.32
C LEU A 20 30.30 19.62 -4.05
N PHE A 21 30.92 19.62 -2.86
CA PHE A 21 30.25 20.06 -1.63
C PHE A 21 29.90 21.55 -1.61
N LEU A 22 30.73 22.41 -2.22
CA LEU A 22 30.48 23.85 -2.32
C LEU A 22 29.36 24.19 -3.32
N PHE A 23 29.30 23.48 -4.45
CA PHE A 23 28.35 23.78 -5.53
C PHE A 23 27.11 22.88 -5.54
N ALA A 24 27.14 21.68 -4.96
CA ALA A 24 25.99 20.78 -4.85
C ALA A 24 24.73 21.43 -4.26
N PRO A 25 24.76 22.23 -3.18
CA PRO A 25 23.54 22.87 -2.67
C PRO A 25 22.93 23.90 -3.63
N ARG A 26 23.65 24.32 -4.68
CA ARG A 26 23.11 25.18 -5.75
C ARG A 26 22.44 24.38 -6.87
N PHE A 27 22.86 23.12 -7.08
CA PHE A 27 22.32 22.23 -8.10
C PHE A 27 21.23 21.28 -7.56
N LEU A 28 21.20 21.04 -6.25
CA LEU A 28 20.14 20.29 -5.60
C LEU A 28 18.96 21.22 -5.32
N PRO A 29 17.74 20.91 -5.81
CA PRO A 29 16.58 21.70 -5.47
C PRO A 29 16.40 21.73 -3.94
N PRO A 30 16.00 22.88 -3.35
CA PRO A 30 15.76 22.95 -1.92
C PRO A 30 14.77 21.87 -1.53
N SER A 31 15.11 21.08 -0.49
CA SER A 31 14.21 20.10 0.10
C SER A 31 12.96 20.85 0.55
N ARG A 32 11.86 20.73 -0.21
CA ARG A 32 10.61 21.41 0.14
C ARG A 32 10.16 20.83 1.49
N PRO A 33 9.86 21.69 2.48
CA PRO A 33 9.34 21.19 3.75
C PRO A 33 8.09 20.33 3.47
N PRO A 34 7.90 19.21 4.18
CA PRO A 34 6.73 18.38 4.00
C PRO A 34 5.49 19.24 4.22
N ILE A 35 4.60 19.27 3.22
CA ILE A 35 3.37 20.07 3.28
C ILE A 35 2.53 19.52 4.44
N PRO A 36 2.27 20.33 5.49
CA PRO A 36 1.52 19.86 6.64
C PRO A 36 0.05 19.65 6.27
N ILE A 37 -0.56 18.64 6.88
CA ILE A 37 -2.00 18.43 6.79
C ILE A 37 -2.67 19.51 7.64
N SER A 38 -3.76 20.12 7.14
CA SER A 38 -4.52 21.11 7.91
C SER A 38 -5.10 20.46 9.17
N ALA A 39 -5.11 21.18 10.30
CA ALA A 39 -5.67 20.66 11.56
C ALA A 39 -7.16 20.29 11.42
N SER A 40 -7.92 21.07 10.66
CA SER A 40 -9.31 20.72 10.33
C SER A 40 -9.38 19.43 9.52
N ASP A 41 -8.42 19.22 8.63
CA ASP A 41 -8.43 18.04 7.78
C ASP A 41 -8.15 16.77 8.54
N GLU A 42 -7.23 16.86 9.48
CA GLU A 42 -6.90 15.77 10.40
C GLU A 42 -8.07 15.44 11.32
N LEU A 43 -8.78 16.44 11.84
CA LEU A 43 -9.97 16.22 12.69
C LEU A 43 -11.09 15.50 11.93
N ASP A 44 -11.40 15.92 10.70
CA ASP A 44 -12.39 15.25 9.86
C ASP A 44 -12.03 13.78 9.61
N ASP A 45 -10.75 13.52 9.31
CA ASP A 45 -10.24 12.17 9.07
C ASP A 45 -10.34 11.30 10.31
N GLN A 46 -10.06 11.87 11.49
CA GLN A 46 -10.21 11.18 12.76
C GLN A 46 -11.67 10.85 13.03
N ILE A 47 -12.61 11.78 12.81
CA ILE A 47 -14.05 11.53 12.98
C ILE A 47 -14.51 10.42 12.03
N LEU A 48 -14.11 10.48 10.76
CA LEU A 48 -14.45 9.48 9.76
C LEU A 48 -13.89 8.10 10.13
N PHE A 49 -12.63 8.04 10.54
CA PHE A 49 -11.98 6.78 10.92
C PHE A 49 -12.58 6.21 12.21
N ASN A 50 -12.85 7.04 13.21
CA ASN A 50 -13.52 6.62 14.44
C ASN A 50 -14.93 6.08 14.16
N ARG A 51 -15.65 6.65 13.20
CA ARG A 51 -16.94 6.12 12.74
C ARG A 51 -16.81 4.76 12.06
N ALA A 52 -15.74 4.54 11.29
CA ALA A 52 -15.46 3.25 10.66
C ALA A 52 -15.11 2.17 11.69
N LEU A 53 -14.37 2.53 12.75
CA LEU A 53 -13.99 1.61 13.82
C LEU A 53 -15.12 1.31 14.81
N ASN A 54 -15.93 2.33 15.12
CA ASN A 54 -17.03 2.24 16.09
C ASN A 54 -18.35 2.54 15.38
N PRO A 55 -18.84 1.63 14.53
CA PRO A 55 -20.14 1.80 13.91
C PRO A 55 -21.22 1.91 15.00
N ASN A 56 -22.11 2.88 14.81
CA ASN A 56 -23.16 3.26 15.75
C ASN A 56 -23.90 2.02 16.31
N PRO A 57 -24.09 1.85 17.63
CA PRO A 57 -24.75 0.69 18.25
C PRO A 57 -26.21 0.47 17.84
N ARG A 58 -26.85 1.41 17.12
CA ARG A 58 -28.17 1.24 16.48
C ARG A 58 -28.09 0.48 15.15
N LYS A 59 -26.89 0.28 14.61
CA LYS A 59 -26.57 -0.69 13.57
C LYS A 59 -25.83 -1.86 14.26
N PRO A 60 -26.06 -3.12 13.86
CA PRO A 60 -25.40 -4.26 14.49
C PRO A 60 -23.87 -4.07 14.47
N LYS A 61 -23.24 -4.23 15.65
CA LYS A 61 -21.79 -4.11 15.82
C LYS A 61 -21.08 -5.19 14.97
N PRO A 62 -20.07 -4.85 14.16
CA PRO A 62 -19.17 -5.84 13.61
C PRO A 62 -18.24 -6.24 14.75
N THR A 63 -18.66 -7.23 15.53
CA THR A 63 -17.75 -8.02 16.35
C THR A 63 -16.65 -8.53 15.40
N PHE A 64 -15.38 -8.58 15.78
CA PHE A 64 -14.34 -9.13 14.89
C PHE A 64 -14.55 -10.63 14.58
N SER A 65 -15.40 -11.30 15.34
CA SER A 65 -15.99 -12.61 15.05
C SER A 65 -17.13 -12.59 14.01
N HIS A 66 -17.63 -11.41 13.64
CA HIS A 66 -18.73 -11.10 12.70
C HIS A 66 -18.27 -10.46 11.37
N LEU A 67 -16.97 -10.51 11.05
CA LEU A 67 -16.58 -10.61 9.62
C LEU A 67 -17.13 -11.90 8.99
N ALA A 68 -17.59 -12.85 9.82
CA ALA A 68 -18.62 -13.81 9.47
C ALA A 68 -19.98 -13.10 9.36
N LEU A 69 -20.26 -12.60 8.16
CA LEU A 69 -21.53 -12.77 7.45
C LEU A 69 -22.80 -13.01 8.30
N ASP A 70 -23.18 -12.08 9.19
CA ASP A 70 -24.45 -12.22 9.96
C ASP A 70 -25.71 -11.99 9.12
N SER A 71 -25.57 -11.80 7.81
CA SER A 71 -26.68 -11.98 6.90
C SER A 71 -26.43 -13.26 6.13
N LYS A 72 -27.33 -14.21 6.32
CA LYS A 72 -27.50 -15.46 5.55
C LYS A 72 -27.73 -15.22 4.03
N SER A 73 -27.38 -14.04 3.48
CA SER A 73 -27.84 -13.54 2.19
C SER A 73 -26.85 -12.68 1.37
N SER A 74 -25.71 -12.21 1.87
CA SER A 74 -24.82 -11.31 1.09
C SER A 74 -23.52 -11.98 0.62
N LYS A 75 -23.23 -11.94 -0.69
CA LYS A 75 -21.95 -12.41 -1.23
C LYS A 75 -20.83 -11.44 -0.84
N PRO A 76 -19.60 -11.93 -0.57
CA PRO A 76 -18.50 -11.05 -0.23
C PRO A 76 -18.10 -10.19 -1.42
N LYS A 77 -17.63 -8.97 -1.15
CA LYS A 77 -17.34 -7.96 -2.18
C LYS A 77 -15.88 -7.53 -2.17
N ILE A 78 -15.45 -7.03 -3.33
CA ILE A 78 -14.17 -6.34 -3.50
C ILE A 78 -14.45 -4.84 -3.59
N ALA A 79 -13.87 -4.05 -2.69
CA ALA A 79 -13.87 -2.60 -2.75
C ALA A 79 -12.69 -2.11 -3.60
N PHE A 80 -12.98 -1.49 -4.75
CA PHE A 80 -11.99 -0.85 -5.61
C PHE A 80 -11.87 0.63 -5.22
N LEU A 81 -10.69 1.01 -4.74
CA LEU A 81 -10.38 2.32 -4.17
C LEU A 81 -9.48 3.08 -5.13
N PHE A 82 -10.07 3.92 -5.98
CA PHE A 82 -9.35 4.73 -6.96
C PHE A 82 -8.88 6.02 -6.31
N LEU A 83 -7.56 6.20 -6.23
CA LEU A 83 -6.91 7.41 -5.78
C LEU A 83 -6.29 8.13 -6.98
N THR A 84 -6.84 9.28 -7.35
CA THR A 84 -6.52 9.98 -8.60
C THR A 84 -6.20 11.45 -8.33
N ASN A 85 -5.32 12.01 -9.16
CA ASN A 85 -5.08 13.45 -9.26
C ASN A 85 -5.25 13.94 -10.70
N SER A 86 -5.99 13.19 -11.52
CA SER A 86 -6.33 13.49 -12.91
C SER A 86 -7.50 12.59 -13.32
N ASP A 87 -8.02 12.79 -14.53
CA ASP A 87 -9.04 11.89 -15.09
C ASP A 87 -8.56 10.43 -15.12
N LEU A 88 -9.52 9.51 -14.99
CA LEU A 88 -9.30 8.07 -15.07
C LEU A 88 -9.09 7.68 -16.54
N HIS A 89 -7.86 7.78 -17.04
CA HIS A 89 -7.51 7.50 -18.44
C HIS A 89 -7.98 6.13 -18.93
N PHE A 90 -7.97 5.11 -18.06
CA PHE A 90 -8.43 3.76 -18.39
C PHE A 90 -9.87 3.47 -17.97
N ALA A 91 -10.70 4.49 -17.73
CA ALA A 91 -12.11 4.32 -17.37
C ALA A 91 -12.91 3.43 -18.35
N PRO A 92 -12.70 3.47 -19.68
CA PRO A 92 -13.37 2.55 -20.61
C PRO A 92 -12.99 1.09 -20.35
N LEU A 93 -11.71 0.79 -20.08
CA LEU A 93 -11.24 -0.56 -19.79
C LEU A 93 -11.83 -1.08 -18.47
N TRP A 94 -11.87 -0.24 -17.44
CA TRP A 94 -12.54 -0.58 -16.18
C TRP A 94 -14.05 -0.79 -16.37
N SER A 95 -14.69 0.00 -17.23
CA SER A 95 -16.10 -0.20 -17.58
C SER A 95 -16.33 -1.57 -18.23
N LEU A 96 -15.43 -2.00 -19.12
CA LEU A 96 -15.48 -3.36 -19.69
C LEU A 96 -15.26 -4.44 -18.62
N PHE A 97 -14.29 -4.26 -17.72
CA PHE A 97 -14.01 -5.18 -16.62
C PHE A 97 -15.23 -5.41 -15.71
N PHE A 98 -16.03 -4.36 -15.47
CA PHE A 98 -17.23 -4.43 -14.64
C PHE A 98 -18.53 -4.74 -15.42
N SER A 99 -18.57 -4.53 -16.74
CA SER A 99 -19.78 -4.61 -17.56
C SER A 99 -20.57 -5.92 -17.46
N LYS A 100 -19.86 -7.06 -17.37
CA LYS A 100 -20.46 -8.41 -17.32
C LYS A 100 -20.51 -8.98 -15.90
N THR A 101 -20.34 -8.12 -14.90
CA THR A 101 -20.22 -8.52 -13.50
C THR A 101 -21.45 -8.09 -12.71
N ASN A 102 -21.89 -8.96 -11.80
CA ASN A 102 -22.97 -8.61 -10.89
C ASN A 102 -22.52 -7.50 -9.91
N SER A 103 -23.29 -6.43 -9.80
CA SER A 103 -23.03 -5.30 -8.91
C SER A 103 -23.01 -5.67 -7.43
N ASN A 104 -23.51 -6.86 -7.06
CA ASN A 104 -23.42 -7.36 -5.70
C ASN A 104 -22.07 -7.99 -5.32
N LEU A 105 -21.05 -7.96 -6.20
CA LEU A 105 -19.73 -8.55 -5.95
C LEU A 105 -18.62 -7.50 -5.77
N TYR A 106 -18.91 -6.22 -5.98
CA TYR A 106 -17.91 -5.17 -5.87
C TYR A 106 -18.53 -3.83 -5.53
N ASN A 107 -17.71 -2.95 -4.98
CA ASN A 107 -18.03 -1.53 -4.78
C ASN A 107 -16.87 -0.68 -5.33
N ILE A 108 -17.16 0.52 -5.80
CA ILE A 108 -16.18 1.46 -6.38
C ILE A 108 -16.22 2.74 -5.57
N TYR A 109 -15.06 3.22 -5.15
CA TYR A 109 -14.87 4.46 -4.43
C TYR A 109 -13.75 5.26 -5.11
N VAL A 110 -13.96 6.55 -5.33
CA VAL A 110 -13.02 7.42 -6.04
C VAL A 110 -12.69 8.61 -5.15
N HIS A 111 -11.41 8.80 -4.86
CA HIS A 111 -10.88 10.02 -4.27
C HIS A 111 -10.09 10.75 -5.35
N ALA A 112 -10.57 11.92 -5.74
CA ALA A 112 -9.96 12.76 -6.77
C ALA A 112 -9.38 14.02 -6.13
N ASP A 113 -8.14 14.38 -6.45
CA ASP A 113 -7.58 15.65 -5.97
C ASP A 113 -8.48 16.83 -6.41
N PRO A 114 -9.01 17.64 -5.47
CA PRO A 114 -9.86 18.77 -5.81
C PRO A 114 -9.20 19.81 -6.72
N ALA A 115 -7.86 19.84 -6.81
CA ALA A 115 -7.15 20.73 -7.72
C ALA A 115 -7.17 20.27 -9.20
N ALA A 116 -7.52 19.01 -9.47
CA ALA A 116 -7.35 18.39 -10.78
C ALA A 116 -8.59 18.46 -11.71
N ASN A 117 -9.71 19.07 -11.26
CA ASN A 117 -10.97 19.16 -12.01
C ASN A 117 -11.35 17.84 -12.71
N VAL A 118 -11.35 16.75 -11.95
CA VAL A 118 -11.62 15.40 -12.49
C VAL A 118 -13.08 15.29 -12.92
N THR A 119 -13.28 14.87 -14.16
CA THR A 119 -14.61 14.62 -14.72
C THR A 119 -14.93 13.13 -14.65
N LEU A 120 -16.09 12.81 -14.05
CA LEU A 120 -16.64 11.44 -14.05
C LEU A 120 -17.93 11.45 -14.87
N PRO A 121 -17.87 11.08 -16.16
CA PRO A 121 -19.02 11.18 -17.04
C PRO A 121 -20.21 10.36 -16.53
N PRO A 122 -21.44 10.89 -16.63
CA PRO A 122 -22.64 10.13 -16.32
C PRO A 122 -22.75 8.90 -17.23
N GLY A 123 -23.32 7.82 -16.70
CA GLY A 123 -23.43 6.54 -17.42
C GLY A 123 -22.16 5.65 -17.37
N THR A 124 -21.07 6.12 -16.75
CA THR A 124 -19.90 5.28 -16.46
C THR A 124 -20.04 4.53 -15.14
N VAL A 125 -19.25 3.47 -14.95
CA VAL A 125 -19.17 2.73 -13.68
C VAL A 125 -18.71 3.59 -12.48
N PHE A 126 -18.12 4.75 -12.76
CA PHE A 126 -17.63 5.71 -11.78
C PHE A 126 -18.65 6.80 -11.41
N HIS A 127 -19.83 6.79 -12.03
CA HIS A 127 -20.86 7.78 -11.72
C HIS A 127 -21.28 7.71 -10.25
N ASN A 128 -21.31 8.88 -9.58
CA ASN A 128 -21.62 9.03 -8.15
C ASN A 128 -20.75 8.16 -7.22
N ARG A 129 -19.49 7.90 -7.59
CA ARG A 129 -18.54 7.15 -6.76
C ARG A 129 -17.51 8.02 -6.04
N LEU A 130 -17.61 9.35 -6.14
CA LEU A 130 -16.70 10.27 -5.47
C LEU A 130 -16.93 10.29 -3.95
N VAL A 131 -15.87 10.06 -3.19
CA VAL A 131 -15.84 10.29 -1.75
C VAL A 131 -15.38 11.72 -1.45
N PRO A 132 -15.69 12.28 -0.26
CA PRO A 132 -15.13 13.56 0.16
C PRO A 132 -13.60 13.56 0.05
N SER A 133 -13.08 14.40 -0.87
CA SER A 133 -11.69 14.37 -1.28
C SER A 133 -10.95 15.63 -0.85
N LYS A 134 -9.65 15.49 -0.57
CA LYS A 134 -8.77 16.60 -0.15
C LYS A 134 -7.50 16.60 -1.00
N ARG A 135 -6.75 17.71 -0.98
CA ARG A 135 -5.51 17.82 -1.76
C ARG A 135 -4.50 16.74 -1.39
N THR A 136 -3.82 16.24 -2.40
CA THR A 136 -2.78 15.22 -2.25
C THR A 136 -1.48 15.69 -2.87
N TYR A 137 -0.38 15.39 -2.20
CA TYR A 137 0.96 15.72 -2.68
C TYR A 137 1.83 14.48 -2.78
N ARG A 138 2.67 14.44 -3.81
CA ARG A 138 3.66 13.38 -3.99
C ARG A 138 4.61 13.36 -2.78
N ALA A 139 4.91 12.16 -2.29
CA ALA A 139 5.80 11.95 -1.14
C ALA A 139 5.37 12.71 0.12
N SER A 140 4.06 12.90 0.32
CA SER A 140 3.48 13.56 1.51
C SER A 140 2.50 12.64 2.22
N ALA A 141 2.34 12.85 3.53
CA ALA A 141 1.35 12.18 4.37
C ALA A 141 -0.10 12.38 3.87
N THR A 142 -0.35 13.44 3.09
CA THR A 142 -1.66 13.69 2.45
C THR A 142 -2.14 12.52 1.58
N LEU A 143 -1.24 11.78 0.92
CA LEU A 143 -1.59 10.58 0.14
C LEU A 143 -2.06 9.42 1.02
N ILE A 144 -1.47 9.30 2.21
CA ILE A 144 -1.87 8.32 3.22
C ILE A 144 -3.25 8.69 3.77
N SER A 145 -3.48 9.98 4.09
CA SER A 145 -4.78 10.48 4.53
C SER A 145 -5.87 10.22 3.48
N ALA A 146 -5.60 10.46 2.20
CA ALA A 146 -6.55 10.17 1.13
C ALA A 146 -6.91 8.68 1.02
N THR A 147 -5.90 7.80 1.10
CA THR A 147 -6.12 6.35 1.14
C THR A 147 -6.95 5.94 2.37
N ARG A 148 -6.68 6.54 3.54
CA ARG A 148 -7.46 6.29 4.77
C ARG A 148 -8.92 6.71 4.62
N ARG A 149 -9.21 7.82 3.95
CA ARG A 149 -10.59 8.26 3.65
C ARG A 149 -11.32 7.26 2.76
N LEU A 150 -10.66 6.78 1.70
CA LEU A 150 -11.21 5.74 0.82
C LEU A 150 -11.54 4.48 1.60
N LEU A 151 -10.60 3.98 2.41
CA LEU A 151 -10.80 2.80 3.24
C LEU A 151 -11.94 2.99 4.25
N ALA A 152 -11.94 4.09 4.98
CA ALA A 152 -12.98 4.37 5.97
C ALA A 152 -14.37 4.48 5.33
N SER A 153 -14.46 5.14 4.17
CA SER A 153 -15.71 5.24 3.40
C SER A 153 -16.21 3.86 2.97
N ALA A 154 -15.32 3.01 2.43
CA ALA A 154 -15.67 1.67 2.00
C ALA A 154 -16.12 0.76 3.16
N VAL A 155 -15.49 0.88 4.33
CA VAL A 155 -15.86 0.11 5.54
C VAL A 155 -17.20 0.57 6.10
N ILE A 156 -17.48 1.88 6.09
CA ILE A 156 -18.74 2.44 6.61
C ILE A 156 -19.92 2.12 5.67
N ASP A 157 -19.67 2.16 4.37
CA ASP A 157 -20.69 2.01 3.33
C ASP A 157 -21.23 0.57 3.25
N ASP A 158 -20.35 -0.42 3.20
CA ASP A 158 -20.77 -1.81 3.03
C ASP A 158 -19.91 -2.81 3.83
N PRO A 159 -20.49 -3.49 4.85
CA PRO A 159 -19.77 -4.48 5.64
C PRO A 159 -19.43 -5.76 4.85
N ALA A 160 -20.01 -5.97 3.66
CA ALA A 160 -19.66 -7.10 2.79
C ALA A 160 -18.32 -6.89 2.04
N ASN A 161 -17.73 -5.69 2.10
CA ASN A 161 -16.40 -5.41 1.55
C ASN A 161 -15.32 -6.18 2.34
N LEU A 162 -14.78 -7.25 1.76
CA LEU A 162 -13.74 -8.07 2.39
C LEU A 162 -12.33 -7.80 1.85
N PHE A 163 -12.21 -7.48 0.55
CA PHE A 163 -10.94 -7.13 -0.07
C PHE A 163 -10.96 -5.68 -0.53
N PHE A 164 -9.83 -5.00 -0.35
CA PHE A 164 -9.66 -3.59 -0.70
C PHE A 164 -8.51 -3.46 -1.70
N ALA A 165 -8.81 -3.04 -2.93
CA ALA A 165 -7.84 -2.83 -3.99
C ALA A 165 -7.60 -1.33 -4.17
N VAL A 166 -6.46 -0.83 -3.70
CA VAL A 166 -6.05 0.57 -3.90
C VAL A 166 -5.39 0.71 -5.27
N LEU A 167 -5.91 1.62 -6.10
CA LEU A 167 -5.53 1.78 -7.50
C LEU A 167 -5.30 3.25 -7.84
N SER A 168 -4.36 3.52 -8.75
CA SER A 168 -4.17 4.85 -9.34
C SER A 168 -4.89 4.96 -10.69
N GLN A 169 -4.95 6.17 -11.27
CA GLN A 169 -5.55 6.40 -12.59
C GLN A 169 -4.87 5.64 -13.74
N TYR A 170 -3.64 5.17 -13.53
CA TYR A 170 -2.85 4.45 -14.53
C TYR A 170 -2.89 2.92 -14.34
N CYS A 171 -3.54 2.43 -13.29
CA CYS A 171 -3.69 0.99 -13.07
C CYS A 171 -4.69 0.38 -14.07
N VAL A 172 -4.36 -0.81 -14.57
CA VAL A 172 -5.18 -1.58 -15.49
C VAL A 172 -5.38 -3.01 -14.97
N PRO A 173 -6.58 -3.60 -15.12
CA PRO A 173 -6.79 -5.00 -14.79
C PRO A 173 -6.12 -5.90 -15.84
N LEU A 174 -5.36 -6.90 -15.40
CA LEU A 174 -4.69 -7.86 -16.29
C LEU A 174 -5.52 -9.13 -16.57
N HIS A 175 -6.55 -9.36 -15.76
CA HIS A 175 -7.45 -10.51 -15.89
C HIS A 175 -8.91 -10.06 -15.77
N SER A 176 -9.84 -10.94 -16.15
CA SER A 176 -11.28 -10.67 -16.01
C SER A 176 -11.70 -10.59 -14.54
N PHE A 177 -12.81 -9.89 -14.27
CA PHE A 177 -13.34 -9.80 -12.90
C PHE A 177 -13.58 -11.18 -12.29
N ARG A 178 -14.17 -12.11 -13.06
CA ARG A 178 -14.43 -13.48 -12.61
C ARG A 178 -13.15 -14.19 -12.18
N TYR A 179 -12.07 -14.03 -12.93
CA TYR A 179 -10.78 -14.60 -12.56
C TYR A 179 -10.28 -14.02 -11.24
N VAL A 180 -10.26 -12.68 -11.12
CA VAL A 180 -9.80 -11.99 -9.90
C VAL A 180 -10.63 -12.38 -8.68
N TYR A 181 -11.95 -12.33 -8.79
CA TYR A 181 -12.87 -12.70 -7.73
C TYR A 181 -12.66 -14.14 -7.29
N ASN A 182 -12.56 -15.09 -8.24
CA ASN A 182 -12.34 -16.48 -7.89
C ASN A 182 -10.97 -16.73 -7.26
N SER A 183 -9.95 -16.03 -7.73
CA SER A 183 -8.61 -16.10 -7.14
C SER A 183 -8.57 -15.60 -5.70
N LEU A 184 -9.37 -14.58 -5.35
CA LEU A 184 -9.43 -14.02 -3.99
C LEU A 184 -10.30 -14.83 -3.04
N PHE A 185 -11.43 -15.37 -3.51
CA PHE A 185 -12.43 -16.00 -2.64
C PHE A 185 -12.47 -17.54 -2.69
N PHE A 186 -11.97 -18.16 -3.76
CA PHE A 186 -12.10 -19.62 -3.97
C PHE A 186 -10.76 -20.35 -4.16
N SER A 187 -9.69 -19.66 -4.53
CA SER A 187 -8.40 -20.31 -4.82
C SER A 187 -7.63 -20.71 -3.56
N THR A 188 -7.02 -21.91 -3.60
CA THR A 188 -6.14 -22.44 -2.57
C THR A 188 -4.66 -22.11 -2.82
N THR A 189 -4.33 -21.49 -3.96
CA THR A 189 -2.93 -21.27 -4.39
C THR A 189 -2.11 -20.44 -3.40
N PHE A 190 -2.76 -19.62 -2.57
CA PHE A 190 -2.10 -18.74 -1.59
C PHE A 190 -2.06 -19.32 -0.16
N ASP A 191 -2.53 -20.56 0.03
CA ASP A 191 -2.83 -21.16 1.33
C ASP A 191 -1.93 -22.38 1.61
N LEU A 192 -0.72 -22.15 2.11
CA LEU A 192 0.28 -23.22 2.29
C LEU A 192 0.61 -23.56 3.75
N THR A 193 0.12 -22.85 4.77
CA THR A 193 0.78 -22.91 6.10
C THR A 193 -0.10 -22.83 7.35
N ARG A 194 -1.43 -22.91 7.30
CA ARG A 194 -2.25 -22.90 8.53
C ARG A 194 -3.32 -24.01 8.59
N PRO A 195 -3.40 -24.78 9.68
CA PRO A 195 -4.49 -25.73 9.91
C PRO A 195 -5.82 -24.99 10.10
N ALA A 196 -6.91 -25.60 9.63
CA ALA A 196 -8.23 -24.99 9.66
C ALA A 196 -8.70 -24.71 11.09
N THR A 197 -9.19 -23.49 11.35
CA THR A 197 -9.83 -23.11 12.62
C THR A 197 -11.35 -23.07 12.48
N GLY A 198 -12.11 -23.08 13.59
CA GLY A 198 -13.59 -23.18 13.56
C GLY A 198 -14.33 -22.15 12.71
N SER A 199 -13.78 -20.94 12.54
CA SER A 199 -14.28 -19.89 11.62
C SER A 199 -14.24 -20.31 10.14
N ASP A 200 -13.33 -21.22 9.79
CA ASP A 200 -13.11 -21.66 8.42
C ASP A 200 -14.20 -22.67 7.99
N ALA A 201 -14.90 -23.29 8.95
CA ALA A 201 -15.96 -24.24 8.70
C ALA A 201 -17.23 -23.55 8.15
N GLU A 202 -17.57 -22.36 8.65
CA GLU A 202 -18.72 -21.57 8.16
C GLU A 202 -18.45 -20.98 6.77
N LEU A 203 -17.24 -20.46 6.53
CA LEU A 203 -16.80 -19.99 5.22
C LEU A 203 -16.77 -21.16 4.21
N ALA A 204 -16.25 -22.32 4.62
CA ALA A 204 -16.23 -23.54 3.81
C ALA A 204 -17.64 -24.09 3.50
N GLN A 205 -18.62 -23.93 4.41
CA GLN A 205 -20.02 -24.27 4.14
C GLN A 205 -20.62 -23.42 3.02
N MET A 206 -20.16 -22.17 2.85
CA MET A 206 -20.53 -21.32 1.71
C MET A 206 -19.67 -21.54 0.46
N GLY A 207 -18.75 -22.51 0.48
CA GLY A 207 -17.79 -22.75 -0.57
C GLY A 207 -16.72 -21.67 -0.70
N LEU A 208 -16.70 -20.66 0.17
CA LEU A 208 -15.75 -19.54 0.16
C LEU A 208 -14.53 -19.93 1.02
N LYS A 209 -13.33 -19.83 0.46
CA LYS A 209 -12.07 -20.07 1.18
C LYS A 209 -11.30 -18.77 1.31
N VAL A 210 -11.84 -17.86 2.14
CA VAL A 210 -11.20 -16.57 2.42
C VAL A 210 -10.17 -16.78 3.51
N ARG A 211 -8.96 -17.21 3.14
CA ARG A 211 -7.81 -17.20 4.04
C ARG A 211 -6.93 -16.00 3.72
N PRO A 212 -7.11 -14.85 4.40
CA PRO A 212 -6.21 -13.72 4.20
C PRO A 212 -4.84 -14.08 4.79
N LYS A 213 -3.88 -14.45 3.92
CA LYS A 213 -2.47 -14.44 4.30
C LYS A 213 -2.02 -12.98 4.27
N SER A 214 -1.29 -12.53 5.29
CA SER A 214 -0.55 -11.27 5.16
C SER A 214 0.43 -11.43 4.00
N PHE A 215 0.22 -10.69 2.90
CA PHE A 215 1.11 -10.66 1.73
C PHE A 215 2.50 -10.09 2.03
N ILE A 216 2.70 -9.61 3.26
CA ILE A 216 4.01 -9.29 3.80
C ILE A 216 4.72 -10.61 4.06
N GLU A 217 5.56 -11.03 3.12
CA GLU A 217 6.48 -12.14 3.35
C GLU A 217 7.48 -11.69 4.43
N ILE A 218 7.37 -12.28 5.62
CA ILE A 218 8.33 -12.06 6.69
C ILE A 218 9.53 -12.96 6.43
N LEU A 219 10.52 -12.41 5.73
CA LEU A 219 11.79 -13.07 5.51
C LEU A 219 12.57 -13.08 6.81
N SER A 220 12.90 -14.28 7.30
CA SER A 220 13.83 -14.51 8.41
C SER A 220 15.14 -15.14 7.95
N LYS A 221 15.18 -15.69 6.73
CA LYS A 221 16.31 -16.46 6.17
C LYS A 221 16.62 -16.03 4.73
N SER A 222 17.00 -14.78 4.50
CA SER A 222 17.45 -14.31 3.18
C SER A 222 18.93 -13.91 3.20
N ALA A 223 19.65 -14.18 2.11
CA ALA A 223 21.07 -13.84 2.01
C ALA A 223 21.35 -12.32 2.03
N SER A 224 20.33 -11.50 1.71
CA SER A 224 20.40 -10.04 1.76
C SER A 224 19.96 -9.46 3.11
N LEU A 225 19.52 -10.28 4.07
CA LEU A 225 18.97 -9.83 5.34
C LEU A 225 20.01 -9.11 6.21
N TRP A 226 21.24 -9.64 6.26
CA TRP A 226 22.37 -8.98 6.94
C TRP A 226 22.72 -7.64 6.29
N LYS A 227 22.74 -7.58 4.95
CA LYS A 227 22.96 -6.33 4.22
C LYS A 227 21.90 -5.29 4.56
N ARG A 228 20.63 -5.69 4.73
CA ARG A 228 19.53 -4.78 5.14
C ARG A 228 19.60 -4.38 6.61
N TYR A 229 19.93 -5.29 7.50
CA TYR A 229 20.10 -5.01 8.93
C TYR A 229 21.23 -4.00 9.18
N SER A 230 22.33 -4.18 8.45
CA SER A 230 23.54 -3.38 8.49
C SER A 230 23.55 -2.22 7.48
N ALA A 231 22.51 -2.06 6.66
CA ALA A 231 22.34 -0.93 5.73
C ALA A 231 21.99 0.33 6.53
N ARG A 232 23.00 0.84 7.21
CA ARG A 232 22.93 1.99 8.08
C ARG A 232 24.09 2.91 7.74
N GLY A 233 23.82 4.21 7.67
CA GLY A 233 24.87 5.21 7.47
C GLY A 233 25.77 5.30 8.70
N ARG A 234 26.93 5.96 8.56
CA ARG A 234 27.94 6.15 9.62
C ARG A 234 27.44 6.82 10.91
N PHE A 235 26.20 7.33 10.94
CA PHE A 235 25.59 8.03 12.07
C PHE A 235 24.19 7.50 12.43
N ALA A 236 23.81 6.30 11.96
CA ALA A 236 22.52 5.73 12.32
C ALA A 236 22.54 5.15 13.73
N MET A 237 21.42 5.25 14.44
CA MET A 237 21.26 4.61 15.75
C MET A 237 21.39 3.08 15.65
N MET A 238 21.96 2.49 16.71
CA MET A 238 22.02 1.04 16.90
C MET A 238 20.60 0.45 16.90
N PRO A 239 20.37 -0.68 16.21
CA PRO A 239 19.10 -1.38 16.31
C PRO A 239 18.87 -1.90 17.73
N GLU A 240 17.69 -1.60 18.29
CA GLU A 240 17.21 -2.21 19.54
C GLU A 240 16.92 -3.71 19.36
N VAL A 241 16.54 -4.11 18.15
CA VAL A 241 16.20 -5.51 17.83
C VAL A 241 17.46 -6.25 17.38
N PRO A 242 17.86 -7.34 18.06
CA PRO A 242 19.02 -8.13 17.67
C PRO A 242 18.78 -8.84 16.32
N PHE A 243 19.85 -9.17 15.61
CA PHE A 243 19.77 -9.69 14.23
C PHE A 243 18.96 -10.98 14.12
N GLU A 244 19.06 -11.84 15.13
CA GLU A 244 18.37 -13.14 15.23
C GLU A 244 16.84 -12.95 15.26
N GLN A 245 16.38 -11.79 15.73
CA GLN A 245 14.99 -11.39 15.79
C GLN A 245 14.62 -10.43 14.66
N PHE A 246 15.58 -9.97 13.86
CA PHE A 246 15.31 -9.08 12.73
C PHE A 246 14.54 -9.82 11.64
N ARG A 247 13.52 -9.15 11.12
CA ARG A 247 12.57 -9.68 10.15
C ARG A 247 12.33 -8.61 9.10
N VAL A 248 12.28 -9.01 7.84
CA VAL A 248 12.06 -8.09 6.72
C VAL A 248 10.77 -8.43 6.03
N GLY A 249 9.86 -7.46 5.92
CA GLY A 249 8.64 -7.59 5.13
C GLY A 249 8.92 -7.30 3.65
N SER A 250 8.54 -8.20 2.75
CA SER A 250 8.44 -7.92 1.32
C SER A 250 6.96 -7.86 0.91
N PRO A 251 6.49 -6.77 0.28
CA PRO A 251 5.16 -6.74 -0.34
C PRO A 251 5.11 -7.41 -1.71
N VAL A 252 6.28 -7.78 -2.28
CA VAL A 252 6.39 -8.45 -3.58
C VAL A 252 6.48 -9.96 -3.39
N LEU A 253 5.62 -10.68 -4.10
CA LEU A 253 5.62 -12.14 -4.23
C LEU A 253 6.99 -12.58 -4.77
N SER A 254 7.87 -13.10 -3.92
CA SER A 254 9.06 -13.78 -4.41
C SER A 254 8.63 -15.16 -4.91
N PRO A 255 8.87 -15.54 -6.18
CA PRO A 255 8.76 -16.93 -6.56
C PRO A 255 9.75 -17.72 -5.68
N HIS A 256 9.27 -18.78 -5.03
CA HIS A 256 10.16 -19.69 -4.31
C HIS A 256 11.29 -20.14 -5.25
N PRO A 257 12.55 -20.15 -4.81
CA PRO A 257 13.63 -20.69 -5.61
C PRO A 257 13.44 -22.20 -5.71
N THR A 258 12.92 -22.66 -6.85
CA THR A 258 13.17 -24.04 -7.27
C THR A 258 14.68 -24.21 -7.54
N PRO A 259 15.29 -25.38 -7.28
CA PRO A 259 16.74 -25.55 -7.39
C PRO A 259 17.31 -25.47 -8.83
N ARG A 260 16.54 -25.01 -9.81
CA ARG A 260 16.95 -24.92 -11.22
C ARG A 260 16.29 -23.73 -11.91
N ALA A 261 16.82 -22.54 -11.71
CA ALA A 261 16.80 -21.48 -12.72
C ALA A 261 17.88 -20.46 -12.37
N ARG A 262 19.03 -20.56 -13.03
CA ARG A 262 20.06 -19.53 -13.05
C ARG A 262 19.61 -18.47 -14.05
N GLY A 263 19.64 -17.20 -13.63
CA GLY A 263 19.66 -16.04 -14.51
C GLY A 263 18.28 -15.45 -14.82
N PHE A 264 17.88 -14.46 -14.04
CA PHE A 264 17.25 -13.24 -14.57
C PHE A 264 17.48 -12.13 -13.54
N GLU A 265 18.54 -11.35 -13.76
CA GLU A 265 18.70 -10.02 -13.18
C GLU A 265 17.77 -9.06 -13.92
N GLY A 266 17.02 -8.26 -13.16
CA GLY A 266 16.18 -7.20 -13.68
C GLY A 266 15.85 -6.19 -12.59
N SER A 267 16.64 -5.11 -12.56
CA SER A 267 16.36 -3.71 -12.16
C SER A 267 15.02 -3.47 -11.45
N GLY A 268 14.92 -2.89 -10.25
CA GLY A 268 15.44 -1.58 -9.87
C GLY A 268 14.26 -0.69 -9.41
N ALA A 269 14.41 -0.04 -8.26
CA ALA A 269 13.65 1.13 -7.80
C ALA A 269 12.19 1.00 -7.34
N VAL A 270 11.93 0.36 -6.18
CA VAL A 270 10.91 0.84 -5.20
C VAL A 270 11.39 0.47 -3.79
N GLU A 271 12.49 1.05 -3.33
CA GLU A 271 12.99 0.88 -1.98
C GLU A 271 13.28 2.27 -1.42
N LYS A 272 12.37 2.80 -0.60
CA LYS A 272 12.68 3.73 0.50
C LYS A 272 11.42 4.12 1.27
N ILE A 273 11.54 3.95 2.59
CA ILE A 273 10.73 4.51 3.67
C ILE A 273 9.51 3.67 4.06
N GLN A 274 9.74 2.73 4.98
CA GLN A 274 8.77 2.42 6.03
C GLN A 274 9.55 1.91 7.23
N ASN A 275 9.85 2.78 8.19
CA ASN A 275 10.09 2.46 9.60
C ASN A 275 10.29 3.77 10.37
N ALA A 276 9.21 4.27 10.96
CA ALA A 276 9.25 5.29 11.99
C ALA A 276 8.18 4.95 13.02
N VAL A 277 8.53 4.09 13.98
CA VAL A 277 7.91 4.08 15.30
C VAL A 277 9.07 4.21 16.27
N LEU A 278 9.44 5.44 16.60
CA LEU A 278 10.38 5.74 17.67
C LEU A 278 9.59 6.41 18.79
N SER A 279 9.37 5.63 19.85
CA SER A 279 8.87 6.08 21.14
C SER A 279 9.84 7.10 21.73
N ARG A 280 9.34 8.30 22.04
CA ARG A 280 10.09 9.33 22.75
C ARG A 280 10.32 8.89 24.20
N ARG A 281 11.57 8.75 24.63
CA ARG A 281 11.95 9.04 26.02
C ARG A 281 13.24 9.86 26.01
N PRO A 282 13.27 11.02 26.71
CA PRO A 282 14.48 11.80 26.85
C PRO A 282 15.32 11.22 27.99
N VAL A 283 16.63 11.11 27.78
CA VAL A 283 17.59 11.08 28.88
C VAL A 283 18.50 12.29 28.65
N LEU A 284 18.30 13.31 29.48
CA LEU A 284 19.22 14.41 29.75
C LEU A 284 20.29 13.93 30.75
N PRO A 285 21.33 14.74 30.93
CA PRO A 285 22.52 14.88 30.08
C PRO A 285 23.60 13.83 30.38
#